data_AF-A0A968B182-F1
#
_entry.id   AF-A0A968B182-F1
#
_cell.length_a   1.000
_cell.length_b   1.000
_cell.length_c   1.000
_cell.angle_alpha   90.00
_cell.angle_beta   90.00
_cell.angle_gamma   90.00
#
_symmetry.space_group_name_H-M   'P 1'
#
loop_
_entity.id
_entity.type
_entity.pdbx_description
1 polymer ?
#
loop_
_entity_poly.entity_id
_entity_poly.type
_entity_poly.pdbx_seq_one_letter_code
_entity_poly.pdbx_strand_id
1 'polypeptide(L)'
;MAFPQVATYTEEGHAQSTTITMTYPASCASGDLIIAILATDGDNSVSNYDVDDDFTQIVSGNDPSGKDAHLSVAYRVYDGTEGSTFRWTISSSEKAASVVFRITGADTSTNLPEGTLTQGDNANPNPPSHDTTQGTKDYLWIACMGADDDDAATAWPYADNNRGTTSADPGGCAVAACTDELTGDTQDPGTFTIPATEEWVAATIAVFPFPGTIHNISPDNSAHAHQSQESSTSFTWSVSPDNSAHAHQSEEPTAGEAGLFSEYPSSNKDG
;
A
#
# COMPACT_ATOMS: atom_id res chain seq x y z
N MET A 1 -3.12 3.66 14.83
CA MET A 1 -3.49 4.23 13.52
C MET A 1 -4.16 3.13 12.70
N ALA A 2 -4.59 3.38 11.47
CA ALA A 2 -5.07 2.28 10.63
C ALA A 2 -3.86 1.53 10.06
N PHE A 3 -3.96 0.20 9.94
CA PHE A 3 -2.98 -0.60 9.22
C PHE A 3 -2.96 -0.20 7.73
N PRO A 4 -1.81 -0.30 7.05
CA PRO A 4 -1.81 -0.37 5.59
C PRO A 4 -2.67 -1.55 5.12
N GLN A 5 -3.26 -1.45 3.93
CA GLN A 5 -4.22 -2.43 3.41
C GLN A 5 -3.90 -2.78 1.95
N VAL A 6 -3.86 -4.07 1.63
CA VAL A 6 -3.90 -4.51 0.23
C VAL A 6 -5.27 -4.16 -0.36
N ALA A 7 -5.30 -3.17 -1.26
CA ALA A 7 -6.55 -2.72 -1.89
C ALA A 7 -6.91 -3.57 -3.11
N THR A 8 -5.92 -3.86 -3.96
CA THR A 8 -6.05 -4.67 -5.18
C THR A 8 -4.73 -5.36 -5.50
N TYR A 9 -4.76 -6.36 -6.37
CA TYR A 9 -3.59 -7.15 -6.73
C TYR A 9 -3.65 -7.65 -8.18
N THR A 10 -2.50 -8.11 -8.70
CA THR A 10 -2.37 -8.90 -9.94
C THR A 10 -1.52 -10.14 -9.66
N GLU A 11 -1.80 -11.22 -10.39
CA GLU A 11 -1.07 -12.49 -10.36
C GLU A 11 -0.84 -12.93 -11.80
N GLU A 12 0.42 -13.09 -12.20
CA GLU A 12 0.78 -13.34 -13.59
C GLU A 12 1.89 -14.40 -13.69
N GLY A 13 1.64 -15.41 -14.52
CA GLY A 13 2.67 -16.33 -15.01
C GLY A 13 3.30 -15.76 -16.28
N HIS A 14 4.62 -15.88 -16.38
CA HIS A 14 5.41 -15.32 -17.49
C HIS A 14 6.16 -16.44 -18.21
N ALA A 15 6.19 -16.34 -19.54
CA ALA A 15 7.02 -17.21 -20.36
C ALA A 15 8.50 -16.82 -20.25
N GLN A 16 9.37 -17.70 -20.74
CA GLN A 16 10.82 -17.50 -20.66
C GLN A 16 11.27 -16.21 -21.36
N SER A 17 11.88 -15.28 -20.60
CA SER A 17 12.28 -13.97 -21.09
C SER A 17 13.35 -13.32 -20.20
N THR A 18 14.16 -12.43 -20.76
CA THR A 18 15.01 -11.52 -19.96
C THR A 18 14.27 -10.28 -19.47
N THR A 19 13.08 -10.02 -20.03
CA THR A 19 12.25 -8.86 -19.71
C THR A 19 10.88 -9.34 -19.29
N ILE A 20 10.58 -9.16 -18.00
CA ILE A 20 9.30 -9.53 -17.40
C ILE A 20 8.41 -8.29 -17.38
N THR A 21 7.27 -8.36 -18.07
CA THR A 21 6.29 -7.26 -18.09
C THR A 21 5.18 -7.60 -17.12
N MET A 22 5.02 -6.79 -16.08
CA MET A 22 3.99 -6.97 -15.05
C MET A 22 2.91 -5.90 -15.16
N THR A 23 1.68 -6.25 -14.83
CA THR A 23 0.55 -5.31 -14.82
C THR A 23 0.39 -4.64 -13.46
N TYR A 24 0.21 -3.32 -13.45
CA TYR A 24 -0.20 -2.61 -12.23
C TYR A 24 -1.59 -3.07 -11.77
N PRO A 25 -1.83 -3.22 -10.46
CA PRO A 25 -3.17 -3.49 -9.96
C PRO A 25 -4.19 -2.42 -10.37
N ALA A 26 -5.46 -2.80 -10.45
CA ALA A 26 -6.50 -1.87 -10.87
C ALA A 26 -6.67 -0.69 -9.90
N SER A 27 -7.09 0.47 -10.42
CA SER A 27 -7.44 1.65 -9.63
C SER A 27 -6.29 2.25 -8.81
N CYS A 28 -5.03 2.07 -9.21
CA CYS A 28 -3.90 2.79 -8.64
C CYS A 28 -4.11 4.31 -8.72
N ALA A 29 -3.78 5.00 -7.62
CA ALA A 29 -3.85 6.43 -7.47
C ALA A 29 -2.51 6.95 -6.94
N SER A 30 -2.23 8.23 -7.21
CA SER A 30 -1.02 8.89 -6.71
C SER A 30 -0.94 8.77 -5.18
N GLY A 31 0.22 8.35 -4.67
CA GLY A 31 0.49 8.09 -3.26
C GLY A 31 0.26 6.64 -2.81
N ASP A 32 -0.31 5.77 -3.64
CA ASP A 32 -0.41 4.34 -3.32
C ASP A 32 0.98 3.69 -3.32
N LEU A 33 1.20 2.73 -2.43
CA LEU A 33 2.41 1.93 -2.42
C LEU A 33 2.20 0.68 -3.29
N ILE A 34 3.11 0.42 -4.22
CA ILE A 34 3.13 -0.81 -5.02
C ILE A 34 4.23 -1.71 -4.47
N ILE A 35 3.90 -2.96 -4.13
CA ILE A 35 4.86 -4.03 -3.83
C ILE A 35 4.79 -5.03 -4.96
N ALA A 36 5.90 -5.26 -5.65
CA ALA A 36 6.02 -6.30 -6.67
C ALA A 36 6.92 -7.42 -6.17
N ILE A 37 6.46 -8.65 -6.36
CA ILE A 37 7.10 -9.89 -5.94
C ILE A 37 7.28 -10.74 -7.19
N LEU A 38 8.52 -11.11 -7.50
CA LEU A 38 8.86 -11.89 -8.68
C LEU A 38 9.66 -13.13 -8.28
N ALA A 39 9.19 -14.31 -8.69
CA ALA A 39 9.95 -15.55 -8.69
C ALA A 39 10.44 -15.88 -10.11
N THR A 40 11.64 -16.47 -10.24
CA THR A 40 12.18 -17.01 -11.51
C THR A 40 12.82 -18.38 -11.30
N ASP A 41 12.80 -19.23 -12.33
CA ASP A 41 13.29 -20.64 -12.33
C ASP A 41 14.80 -20.77 -12.65
N GLY A 42 15.62 -19.84 -12.13
CA GLY A 42 17.04 -19.77 -12.51
C GLY A 42 17.91 -18.83 -11.68
N ASP A 43 19.24 -18.96 -11.84
CA ASP A 43 20.26 -18.05 -11.27
C ASP A 43 20.21 -16.69 -11.95
N ASN A 44 19.41 -15.79 -11.37
CA ASN A 44 19.16 -14.51 -11.98
C ASN A 44 19.41 -13.39 -10.99
N SER A 45 20.21 -12.41 -11.40
CA SER A 45 20.18 -11.11 -10.76
C SER A 45 19.10 -10.26 -11.42
N VAL A 46 18.21 -9.69 -10.61
CA VAL A 46 17.38 -8.56 -11.03
C VAL A 46 18.30 -7.33 -11.00
N SER A 47 18.92 -7.04 -12.14
CA SER A 47 19.97 -6.03 -12.26
C SER A 47 19.43 -4.66 -12.71
N ASN A 48 18.19 -4.62 -13.22
CA ASN A 48 17.57 -3.40 -13.68
C ASN A 48 16.05 -3.49 -13.48
N TYR A 49 15.58 -3.01 -12.33
CA TYR A 49 14.26 -2.38 -12.28
C TYR A 49 14.34 -1.25 -13.30
N ASP A 50 13.53 -1.28 -14.35
CA ASP A 50 13.73 -0.39 -15.50
C ASP A 50 13.95 1.06 -15.03
N VAL A 51 14.89 1.77 -15.66
CA VAL A 51 15.30 3.13 -15.25
C VAL A 51 14.12 4.11 -15.27
N ASP A 52 13.04 3.76 -15.98
CA ASP A 52 11.82 4.54 -16.11
C ASP A 52 10.75 4.22 -15.04
N ASP A 53 10.93 3.18 -14.21
CA ASP A 53 9.89 2.67 -13.29
C ASP A 53 10.21 2.84 -11.79
N ASP A 54 11.34 3.46 -11.42
CA ASP A 54 11.70 3.94 -10.06
C ASP A 54 11.44 2.96 -8.89
N PHE A 55 11.48 1.64 -9.14
CA PHE A 55 11.36 0.65 -8.06
C PHE A 55 12.62 0.61 -7.20
N THR A 56 12.42 0.52 -5.89
CA THR A 56 13.47 0.31 -4.89
C THR A 56 13.38 -1.12 -4.36
N GLN A 57 14.47 -1.86 -4.48
CA GLN A 57 14.59 -3.22 -3.95
C GLN A 57 14.44 -3.25 -2.42
N ILE A 58 13.65 -4.20 -1.92
CA ILE A 58 13.55 -4.52 -0.49
C ILE A 58 14.48 -5.70 -0.19
N VAL A 59 14.28 -6.81 -0.89
CA VAL A 59 15.08 -8.04 -0.76
C VAL A 59 15.22 -8.72 -2.11
N SER A 60 16.29 -9.49 -2.29
CA SER A 60 16.49 -10.34 -3.46
C SER A 60 17.52 -11.42 -3.16
N GLY A 61 17.27 -12.64 -3.58
CA GLY A 61 18.16 -13.75 -3.30
C GLY A 61 17.83 -14.99 -4.12
N ASN A 62 18.84 -15.83 -4.32
CA ASN A 62 18.71 -17.13 -4.94
C ASN A 62 18.50 -18.21 -3.85
N ASP A 63 18.08 -19.39 -4.29
CA ASP A 63 18.05 -20.63 -3.52
C ASP A 63 19.46 -21.07 -3.05
N PRO A 64 19.60 -22.12 -2.22
CA PRO A 64 20.89 -22.58 -1.71
C PRO A 64 21.92 -23.04 -2.75
N SER A 65 21.46 -23.66 -3.83
CA SER A 65 22.25 -24.05 -4.99
C SER A 65 22.63 -22.84 -5.84
N GLY A 66 21.76 -21.83 -5.81
CA GLY A 66 21.91 -20.55 -6.48
C GLY A 66 21.63 -20.67 -7.98
N LYS A 67 20.74 -21.58 -8.39
CA LYS A 67 20.54 -21.98 -9.79
C LYS A 67 19.12 -22.27 -10.19
N ASP A 68 18.26 -22.53 -9.22
CA ASP A 68 17.00 -23.22 -9.47
C ASP A 68 15.81 -22.30 -9.11
N ALA A 69 15.96 -21.43 -8.10
CA ALA A 69 14.97 -20.41 -7.80
C ALA A 69 15.58 -19.07 -7.38
N HIS A 70 14.95 -17.98 -7.78
CA HIS A 70 15.26 -16.64 -7.29
C HIS A 70 13.99 -15.88 -6.93
N LEU A 71 14.03 -15.13 -5.83
CA LEU A 71 12.96 -14.25 -5.39
C LEU A 71 13.47 -12.81 -5.36
N SER A 72 12.69 -11.88 -5.90
CA SER A 72 12.92 -10.45 -5.77
C SER A 72 11.66 -9.72 -5.33
N VAL A 73 11.82 -8.83 -4.35
CA VAL A 73 10.75 -7.97 -3.86
C VAL A 73 11.23 -6.53 -3.91
N ALA A 74 10.44 -5.68 -4.56
CA ALA A 74 10.71 -4.26 -4.65
C ALA A 74 9.41 -3.45 -4.50
N TYR A 75 9.56 -2.18 -4.15
CA TYR A 75 8.43 -1.26 -4.05
C TYR A 75 8.61 -0.02 -4.90
N ARG A 76 7.51 0.64 -5.24
CA ARG A 76 7.50 2.03 -5.68
C ARG A 76 6.30 2.76 -5.09
N VAL A 77 6.38 4.08 -5.06
CA VAL A 77 5.23 4.94 -4.80
C VAL A 77 4.61 5.27 -6.15
N TYR A 78 3.33 4.97 -6.33
CA TYR A 78 2.60 5.30 -7.54
C TYR A 78 2.41 6.82 -7.60
N ASP A 79 2.82 7.49 -8.67
CA ASP A 79 2.74 8.95 -8.79
C ASP A 79 1.57 9.42 -9.68
N GLY A 80 0.95 8.50 -10.42
CA GLY A 80 -0.19 8.74 -11.31
C GLY A 80 0.21 9.04 -12.75
N THR A 81 1.49 8.96 -13.09
CA THR A 81 2.02 9.12 -14.46
C THR A 81 2.33 7.79 -15.13
N GLU A 82 2.26 6.69 -14.39
CA GLU A 82 2.54 5.35 -14.87
C GLU A 82 1.53 4.88 -15.93
N GLY A 83 1.98 3.97 -16.80
CA GLY A 83 1.10 3.22 -17.69
C GLY A 83 0.33 2.11 -16.97
N SER A 84 -0.20 1.17 -17.75
CA SER A 84 -0.87 -0.03 -17.22
C SER A 84 0.10 -1.14 -16.79
N THR A 85 1.35 -1.08 -17.23
CA THR A 85 2.36 -2.11 -17.01
C THR A 85 3.72 -1.49 -16.71
N PHE A 86 4.58 -2.24 -16.04
CA PHE A 86 5.99 -1.93 -15.79
C PHE A 86 6.86 -3.13 -16.16
N ARG A 87 8.18 -2.94 -16.23
CA ARG A 87 9.11 -4.00 -16.64
C ARG A 87 10.27 -4.18 -15.70
N TRP A 88 10.63 -5.43 -15.43
CA TRP A 88 11.90 -5.78 -14.80
C TRP A 88 12.77 -6.54 -15.79
N THR A 89 14.05 -6.18 -15.85
CA THR A 89 15.05 -6.90 -16.64
C THR A 89 15.90 -7.76 -15.72
N ILE A 90 16.01 -9.03 -16.08
CA ILE A 90 16.79 -10.05 -15.38
C ILE A 90 18.01 -10.46 -16.22
N SER A 91 19.07 -10.94 -15.58
CA SER A 91 20.36 -11.21 -16.23
C SER A 91 20.38 -12.37 -17.23
N SER A 92 19.43 -13.29 -17.13
CA SER A 92 19.30 -14.51 -17.92
C SER A 92 17.85 -14.74 -18.32
N SER A 93 17.61 -15.47 -19.40
CA SER A 93 16.24 -15.69 -19.87
C SER A 93 15.59 -16.80 -19.07
N GLU A 94 14.67 -16.45 -18.18
CA GLU A 94 13.98 -17.40 -17.29
C GLU A 94 12.48 -17.27 -17.41
N LYS A 95 11.77 -18.33 -17.04
CA LYS A 95 10.35 -18.25 -16.75
C LYS A 95 10.18 -17.54 -15.42
N ALA A 96 9.00 -16.94 -15.23
CA ALA A 96 8.76 -16.17 -14.03
C ALA A 96 7.31 -16.26 -13.59
N ALA A 97 7.07 -15.96 -12.32
CA ALA A 97 5.75 -15.81 -11.76
C ALA A 97 5.76 -14.58 -10.85
N SER A 98 4.71 -13.75 -10.90
CA SER A 98 4.66 -12.52 -10.13
C SER A 98 3.35 -12.30 -9.38
N VAL A 99 3.46 -11.68 -8.21
CA VAL A 99 2.35 -11.07 -7.48
C VAL A 99 2.65 -9.59 -7.30
N VAL A 100 1.69 -8.72 -7.62
CA VAL A 100 1.82 -7.28 -7.37
C VAL A 100 0.68 -6.81 -6.48
N PHE A 101 1.00 -6.19 -5.36
CA PHE A 101 0.05 -5.58 -4.44
C PHE A 101 0.02 -4.07 -4.59
N ARG A 102 -1.19 -3.52 -4.62
CA ARG A 102 -1.44 -2.11 -4.36
C ARG A 102 -1.86 -1.97 -2.92
N ILE A 103 -1.09 -1.18 -2.18
CA ILE A 103 -1.27 -0.97 -0.75
C ILE A 103 -1.66 0.49 -0.50
N THR A 104 -2.74 0.67 0.26
CA THR A 104 -3.23 1.97 0.73
C THR A 104 -2.94 2.14 2.21
N GLY A 105 -2.86 3.38 2.69
CA GLY A 105 -2.60 3.67 4.11
C GLY A 105 -1.16 3.40 4.56
N ALA A 106 -0.24 3.14 3.64
CA ALA A 106 1.18 3.00 3.91
C ALA A 106 1.87 4.37 4.09
N ASP A 107 2.96 4.40 4.85
CA ASP A 107 3.93 5.49 4.77
C ASP A 107 4.71 5.38 3.46
N THR A 108 4.66 6.43 2.66
CA THR A 108 5.34 6.54 1.36
C THR A 108 6.37 7.67 1.36
N SER A 109 6.68 8.23 2.54
CA SER A 109 7.48 9.46 2.66
C SER A 109 8.62 9.39 3.66
N THR A 110 8.43 8.75 4.82
CA THR A 110 9.43 8.74 5.90
C THR A 110 9.99 7.37 6.22
N ASN A 111 9.14 6.35 6.27
CA ASN A 111 9.53 4.96 6.52
C ASN A 111 9.05 4.14 5.33
N LEU A 112 9.99 3.51 4.65
CA LEU A 112 9.73 2.74 3.44
C LEU A 112 9.79 1.24 3.79
N PRO A 113 9.11 0.37 3.03
CA PRO A 113 9.08 -1.06 3.32
C PRO A 113 10.48 -1.65 3.53
N GLU A 114 10.59 -2.54 4.50
CA GLU A 114 11.82 -3.26 4.82
C GLU A 114 11.52 -4.75 5.00
N GLY A 115 12.53 -5.60 4.88
CA GLY A 115 12.34 -7.03 5.04
C GLY A 115 13.63 -7.82 5.05
N THR A 116 13.47 -9.11 5.28
CA THR A 116 14.55 -10.11 5.29
C THR A 116 14.11 -11.36 4.55
N LEU A 117 15.08 -12.14 4.08
CA LEU A 117 14.84 -13.40 3.36
C LEU A 117 15.66 -14.55 3.93
N THR A 118 15.22 -15.76 3.60
CA THR A 118 15.93 -17.03 3.83
C THR A 118 15.65 -17.97 2.66
N GLN A 119 16.31 -19.11 2.66
CA GLN A 119 16.32 -20.08 1.56
C GLN A 119 16.32 -21.51 2.09
N GLY A 120 15.89 -22.47 1.26
CA GLY A 120 15.89 -23.89 1.62
C GLY A 120 15.53 -24.81 0.46
N ASP A 121 15.44 -26.10 0.77
CA ASP A 121 15.34 -27.23 -0.17
C ASP A 121 14.35 -28.30 0.36
N ASN A 122 13.09 -27.91 0.54
CA ASN A 122 12.05 -28.77 1.11
C ASN A 122 10.65 -28.26 0.78
N ALA A 123 9.63 -29.05 1.10
CA ALA A 123 8.23 -28.72 0.80
C ALA A 123 7.60 -27.62 1.69
N ASN A 124 8.40 -26.93 2.52
CA ASN A 124 7.93 -25.96 3.51
C ASN A 124 8.74 -24.64 3.49
N PRO A 125 8.62 -23.81 2.44
CA PRO A 125 9.22 -22.48 2.43
C PRO A 125 8.86 -21.70 3.69
N ASN A 126 9.87 -21.27 4.43
CA ASN A 126 9.70 -20.65 5.74
C ASN A 126 10.31 -19.24 5.76
N PRO A 127 9.54 -18.18 5.44
CA PRO A 127 9.98 -16.81 5.63
C PRO A 127 10.63 -16.59 7.01
N PRO A 128 11.74 -15.84 7.12
CA PRO A 128 12.41 -15.63 8.39
C PRO A 128 11.62 -14.67 9.29
N SER A 129 11.86 -14.72 10.61
CA SER A 129 11.42 -13.65 11.50
C SER A 129 12.10 -12.32 11.12
N HIS A 130 11.34 -11.23 11.15
CA HIS A 130 11.85 -9.88 10.86
C HIS A 130 11.52 -8.91 12.00
N ASP A 131 12.53 -8.14 12.43
CA ASP A 131 12.40 -7.06 13.41
C ASP A 131 12.44 -5.72 12.70
N THR A 132 11.47 -4.85 13.01
CA THR A 132 11.38 -3.52 12.37
C THR A 132 12.29 -2.49 13.02
N THR A 133 12.80 -1.56 12.21
CA THR A 133 13.71 -0.49 12.68
C THR A 133 13.00 0.63 13.43
N GLN A 134 11.67 0.74 13.32
CA GLN A 134 10.88 1.85 13.90
C GLN A 134 10.11 1.47 15.17
N GLY A 135 10.34 0.26 15.71
CA GLY A 135 9.64 -0.24 16.89
C GLY A 135 8.14 -0.45 16.65
N THR A 136 7.38 -0.61 17.73
CA THR A 136 5.97 -1.03 17.65
C THR A 136 5.10 -0.01 16.91
N LYS A 137 4.48 -0.46 15.82
CA LYS A 137 3.45 0.26 15.04
C LYS A 137 2.42 -0.74 14.51
N ASP A 138 1.41 -0.23 13.82
CA ASP A 138 0.37 -1.02 13.16
C ASP A 138 0.83 -1.40 11.74
N TYR A 139 1.62 -2.47 11.62
CA TYR A 139 2.20 -2.89 10.35
C TYR A 139 1.28 -3.81 9.56
N LEU A 140 1.34 -3.69 8.23
CA LEU A 140 0.95 -4.76 7.34
C LEU A 140 2.19 -5.61 7.08
N TRP A 141 2.14 -6.88 7.47
CA TRP A 141 3.19 -7.85 7.22
C TRP A 141 2.87 -8.64 5.96
N ILE A 142 3.89 -8.89 5.13
CA ILE A 142 3.78 -9.72 3.93
C ILE A 142 4.78 -10.85 4.08
N ALA A 143 4.27 -12.08 4.06
CA ALA A 143 5.08 -13.28 3.87
C ALA A 143 5.01 -13.66 2.39
N CYS A 144 6.14 -13.98 1.77
CA CYS A 144 6.17 -14.43 0.38
C CYS A 144 7.26 -15.47 0.12
N MET A 145 7.12 -16.20 -0.99
CA MET A 145 8.08 -17.21 -1.44
C MET A 145 8.17 -17.24 -2.96
N GLY A 146 9.33 -17.66 -3.45
CA GLY A 146 9.55 -18.16 -4.80
C GLY A 146 10.16 -19.56 -4.70
N ALA A 147 9.65 -20.51 -5.48
CA ALA A 147 10.12 -21.89 -5.51
C ALA A 147 10.38 -22.34 -6.96
N ASP A 148 11.30 -23.29 -7.13
CA ASP A 148 11.48 -24.01 -8.37
C ASP A 148 10.24 -24.88 -8.67
N ASP A 149 10.12 -25.26 -9.94
CA ASP A 149 9.00 -25.94 -10.60
C ASP A 149 7.65 -25.21 -10.50
N ASP A 150 6.61 -25.73 -11.16
CA ASP A 150 5.24 -25.21 -11.12
C ASP A 150 4.44 -25.65 -9.87
N ASP A 151 5.14 -25.75 -8.74
CA ASP A 151 4.67 -26.28 -7.46
C ASP A 151 3.99 -25.19 -6.59
N ALA A 152 2.75 -24.86 -6.95
CA ALA A 152 1.97 -23.82 -6.29
C ALA A 152 1.72 -24.07 -4.79
N ALA A 153 1.72 -22.99 -3.99
CA ALA A 153 1.43 -23.06 -2.56
C ALA A 153 0.02 -23.64 -2.27
N THR A 154 -0.02 -24.59 -1.33
CA THR A 154 -1.24 -25.28 -0.86
C THR A 154 -1.63 -24.91 0.57
N ALA A 155 -0.71 -24.32 1.35
CA ALA A 155 -0.97 -23.73 2.65
C ALA A 155 -0.14 -22.46 2.84
N TRP A 156 -0.62 -21.58 3.72
CA TRP A 156 -0.15 -20.21 3.87
C TRP A 156 0.11 -19.90 5.34
N PRO A 157 1.17 -19.14 5.68
CA PRO A 157 1.43 -18.73 7.05
C PRO A 157 0.35 -17.78 7.61
N TYR A 158 -0.24 -16.96 6.73
CA TYR A 158 -1.31 -16.03 7.09
C TYR A 158 -2.65 -16.38 6.44
N ALA A 159 -3.72 -15.81 6.98
CA ALA A 159 -5.08 -16.04 6.52
C ALA A 159 -5.51 -15.09 5.39
N ASP A 160 -4.92 -13.89 5.33
CA ASP A 160 -5.40 -12.81 4.46
C ASP A 160 -4.54 -12.64 3.20
N ASN A 161 -5.20 -12.22 2.13
CA ASN A 161 -4.57 -11.91 0.84
C ASN A 161 -3.66 -13.01 0.26
N ASN A 162 -4.01 -14.27 0.48
CA ASN A 162 -3.32 -15.43 -0.10
C ASN A 162 -3.38 -15.39 -1.63
N ARG A 163 -2.26 -15.04 -2.26
CA ARG A 163 -2.08 -14.90 -3.71
C ARG A 163 -0.87 -15.68 -4.18
N GLY A 164 -1.01 -16.44 -5.24
CA GLY A 164 0.07 -17.19 -5.84
C GLY A 164 -0.28 -17.69 -7.21
N THR A 165 0.75 -17.87 -8.02
CA THR A 165 0.65 -18.40 -9.37
C THR A 165 1.94 -19.10 -9.73
N THR A 166 1.94 -19.75 -10.88
CA THR A 166 3.11 -20.40 -11.45
C THR A 166 3.46 -19.72 -12.76
N SER A 167 4.64 -20.02 -13.30
CA SER A 167 5.02 -19.53 -14.61
C SER A 167 4.07 -20.01 -15.72
N ALA A 168 4.09 -19.33 -16.88
CA ALA A 168 3.10 -19.57 -17.94
C ALA A 168 3.16 -20.96 -18.58
N ASP A 169 4.30 -21.64 -18.49
CA ASP A 169 4.58 -22.94 -19.10
C ASP A 169 5.14 -23.94 -18.05
N PRO A 170 4.89 -25.26 -18.17
CA PRO A 170 5.32 -26.24 -17.17
C PRO A 170 6.83 -26.29 -16.92
N GLY A 171 7.26 -26.74 -15.73
CA GLY A 171 8.68 -26.88 -15.38
C GLY A 171 9.37 -25.54 -15.18
N GLY A 172 8.72 -24.61 -14.47
CA GLY A 172 9.18 -23.24 -14.29
C GLY A 172 9.31 -22.89 -12.83
N CYS A 173 8.63 -21.84 -12.36
CA CYS A 173 8.67 -21.46 -10.94
C CYS A 173 7.26 -21.19 -10.40
N ALA A 174 7.15 -21.20 -9.07
CA ALA A 174 5.98 -20.76 -8.32
C ALA A 174 6.28 -19.50 -7.50
N VAL A 175 5.28 -18.64 -7.34
CA VAL A 175 5.31 -17.50 -6.42
C VAL A 175 4.09 -17.56 -5.50
N ALA A 176 4.27 -17.15 -4.25
CA ALA A 176 3.15 -16.98 -3.32
C ALA A 176 3.42 -15.80 -2.36
N ALA A 177 2.35 -15.10 -1.98
CA ALA A 177 2.35 -14.07 -0.95
C ALA A 177 1.04 -14.06 -0.14
N CYS A 178 1.12 -13.80 1.15
CA CYS A 178 -0.03 -13.56 2.04
C CYS A 178 0.31 -12.46 3.05
N THR A 179 -0.71 -11.96 3.74
CA THR A 179 -0.54 -10.82 4.65
C THR A 179 -1.18 -11.03 6.01
N ASP A 180 -0.67 -10.32 7.01
CA ASP A 180 -1.27 -10.20 8.34
C ASP A 180 -1.15 -8.75 8.84
N GLU A 181 -2.11 -8.34 9.67
CA GLU A 181 -2.13 -7.03 10.33
C GLU A 181 -1.76 -7.21 11.79
N LEU A 182 -0.62 -6.65 12.20
CA LEU A 182 -0.13 -6.84 13.56
C LEU A 182 0.43 -5.55 14.14
N THR A 183 -0.07 -5.18 15.31
CA THR A 183 0.57 -4.18 16.16
C THR A 183 1.74 -4.84 16.90
N GLY A 184 2.95 -4.62 16.40
CA GLY A 184 4.16 -5.27 16.90
C GLY A 184 5.37 -4.82 16.10
N ASP A 185 6.58 -4.96 16.61
CA ASP A 185 7.82 -4.67 15.89
C ASP A 185 8.52 -5.91 15.37
N THR A 186 8.01 -7.10 15.67
CA THR A 186 8.55 -8.38 15.22
C THR A 186 7.44 -9.23 14.67
N GLN A 187 7.74 -9.97 13.60
CA GLN A 187 6.85 -10.98 13.07
C GLN A 187 7.62 -12.19 12.55
N ASP A 188 7.12 -13.38 12.90
CA ASP A 188 7.58 -14.68 12.40
C ASP A 188 6.38 -15.37 11.73
N PRO A 189 6.31 -15.36 10.38
CA PRO A 189 5.12 -15.85 9.68
C PRO A 189 4.85 -17.35 9.88
N GLY A 190 5.90 -18.15 10.08
CA GLY A 190 5.83 -19.59 9.87
C GLY A 190 5.82 -19.96 8.38
N THR A 191 5.41 -21.18 8.07
CA THR A 191 5.70 -21.83 6.77
C THR A 191 4.56 -21.73 5.75
N PHE A 192 4.91 -21.59 4.48
CA PHE A 192 4.10 -22.10 3.37
C PHE A 192 4.20 -23.63 3.27
N THR A 193 3.31 -24.24 2.47
CA THR A 193 3.43 -25.65 2.05
C THR A 193 3.28 -25.74 0.54
N ILE A 194 4.21 -26.41 -0.13
CA ILE A 194 4.18 -26.75 -1.57
C ILE A 194 4.06 -28.29 -1.73
N PRO A 195 3.61 -28.80 -2.89
CA PRO A 195 3.21 -30.21 -3.02
C PRO A 195 4.39 -31.19 -3.10
N ALA A 196 5.58 -30.76 -3.52
CA ALA A 196 6.82 -31.53 -3.48
C ALA A 196 7.98 -30.75 -2.84
N THR A 197 9.13 -31.40 -2.70
CA THR A 197 10.36 -30.75 -2.23
C THR A 197 10.97 -30.02 -3.41
N GLU A 198 11.13 -28.71 -3.26
CA GLU A 198 11.77 -27.83 -4.25
C GLU A 198 12.81 -26.93 -3.58
N GLU A 199 13.71 -26.39 -4.38
CA GLU A 199 14.55 -25.24 -4.02
C GLU A 199 13.69 -23.97 -3.91
N TRP A 200 13.89 -23.18 -2.86
CA TRP A 200 13.06 -22.00 -2.62
C TRP A 200 13.80 -20.86 -1.90
N VAL A 201 13.22 -19.67 -2.03
CA VAL A 201 13.55 -18.45 -1.30
C VAL A 201 12.27 -17.89 -0.72
N ALA A 202 12.30 -17.45 0.53
CA ALA A 202 11.14 -16.92 1.24
C ALA A 202 11.48 -15.65 2.03
N ALA A 203 10.56 -14.71 2.11
CA ALA A 203 10.81 -13.40 2.71
C ALA A 203 9.64 -12.88 3.56
N THR A 204 9.99 -12.10 4.58
CA THR A 204 9.08 -11.38 5.46
C THR A 204 9.31 -9.88 5.27
N ILE A 205 8.26 -9.16 4.90
CA ILE A 205 8.29 -7.72 4.60
C ILE A 205 7.35 -6.99 5.55
N ALA A 206 7.83 -5.89 6.14
CA ALA A 206 7.04 -4.96 6.94
C ALA A 206 6.68 -3.73 6.11
N VAL A 207 5.39 -3.38 6.06
CA VAL A 207 4.90 -2.13 5.47
C VAL A 207 4.41 -1.21 6.59
N PHE A 208 5.01 -0.02 6.64
CA PHE A 208 4.78 0.96 7.69
C PHE A 208 3.42 1.66 7.52
N PRO A 209 2.67 1.90 8.61
CA PRO A 209 1.45 2.70 8.56
C PRO A 209 1.77 4.16 8.27
N PHE A 210 0.90 4.82 7.49
CA PHE A 210 0.97 6.25 7.25
C PHE A 210 1.07 7.01 8.58
N PRO A 211 2.04 7.94 8.77
CA PRO A 211 2.31 8.57 10.06
C PRO A 211 1.18 9.50 10.57
N GLY A 212 0.11 9.67 9.79
CA GLY A 212 -0.94 10.65 10.03
C GLY A 212 -0.50 12.05 9.62
N THR A 213 -1.44 12.89 9.17
CA THR A 213 -1.14 14.30 8.93
C THR A 213 -1.26 15.07 10.24
N ILE A 214 -0.16 15.62 10.74
CA ILE A 214 -0.24 16.63 11.80
C ILE A 214 -0.69 17.93 11.13
N HIS A 215 -1.98 18.27 11.28
CA HIS A 215 -2.46 19.61 10.95
C HIS A 215 -1.92 20.62 11.98
N ASN A 216 -0.74 21.17 11.69
CA ASN A 216 -0.27 22.35 12.41
C ASN A 216 -1.07 23.56 11.94
N ILE A 217 -2.12 23.91 12.69
CA ILE A 217 -2.77 25.21 12.54
C ILE A 217 -1.83 26.25 13.17
N SER A 218 -1.13 27.01 12.32
CA SER A 218 -0.40 28.18 12.80
C SER A 218 -1.39 29.32 13.04
N PRO A 219 -1.28 30.08 14.14
CA PRO A 219 -2.12 31.25 14.34
C PRO A 219 -1.86 32.26 13.23
N ASP A 220 -2.93 32.89 12.72
CA ASP A 220 -2.87 33.90 11.67
C ASP A 220 -2.20 35.21 12.15
N ASN A 221 -2.12 35.42 13.48
CA ASN A 221 -1.52 36.58 14.13
C ASN A 221 -1.18 36.26 15.61
N SER A 222 -0.15 36.92 16.14
CA SER A 222 0.19 37.02 17.57
C SER A 222 -0.96 37.36 18.54
N ALA A 223 -2.09 37.89 18.05
CA ALA A 223 -3.30 38.13 18.84
C ALA A 223 -4.21 36.90 19.00
N HIS A 224 -4.03 35.86 18.17
CA HIS A 224 -4.86 34.65 18.12
C HIS A 224 -4.07 33.39 18.51
N ALA A 225 -3.34 33.43 19.63
CA ALA A 225 -2.61 32.25 20.11
C ALA A 225 -3.57 31.20 20.71
N HIS A 226 -3.79 30.09 19.99
CA HIS A 226 -4.46 28.92 20.54
C HIS A 226 -3.42 28.01 21.23
N GLN A 227 -3.58 27.80 22.54
CA GLN A 227 -2.83 26.76 23.25
C GLN A 227 -3.53 25.42 22.98
N SER A 228 -2.88 24.50 22.26
CA SER A 228 -3.41 23.15 22.09
C SER A 228 -3.28 22.38 23.41
N GLN A 229 -4.38 22.20 24.13
CA GLN A 229 -4.52 21.12 25.09
C GLN A 229 -5.51 20.09 24.54
N GLU A 230 -5.12 18.82 24.67
CA GLU A 230 -5.87 17.57 24.45
C GLU A 230 -5.77 16.89 23.06
N SER A 231 -5.35 15.61 23.10
CA SER A 231 -5.28 14.67 21.98
C SER A 231 -6.58 13.86 21.87
N SER A 232 -7.69 14.50 21.48
CA SER A 232 -8.91 13.76 21.13
C SER A 232 -9.56 14.32 19.86
N THR A 233 -9.93 13.44 18.94
CA THR A 233 -10.38 13.75 17.57
C THR A 233 -11.86 14.10 17.47
N SER A 234 -12.48 14.65 18.51
CA SER A 234 -13.83 15.23 18.43
C SER A 234 -13.76 16.75 18.58
N PHE A 235 -13.68 17.46 17.45
CA PHE A 235 -13.74 18.91 17.45
C PHE A 235 -15.20 19.36 17.28
N THR A 236 -15.84 19.76 18.38
CA THR A 236 -17.12 20.48 18.32
C THR A 236 -16.79 21.96 18.26
N TRP A 237 -16.99 22.61 17.11
CA TRP A 237 -16.81 24.05 17.00
C TRP A 237 -17.94 24.76 17.75
N SER A 238 -17.67 25.24 18.97
CA SER A 238 -18.48 26.27 19.61
C SER A 238 -17.77 27.61 19.47
N VAL A 239 -18.31 28.46 18.59
CA VAL A 239 -17.85 29.84 18.50
C VAL A 239 -18.56 30.62 19.61
N SER A 240 -17.85 30.91 20.71
CA SER A 240 -18.32 31.90 21.68
C SER A 240 -17.73 33.27 21.32
N PRO A 241 -18.50 34.37 21.39
CA PRO A 241 -17.97 35.71 21.15
C PRO A 241 -16.80 36.02 22.10
N ASP A 242 -15.79 36.72 21.60
CA ASP A 242 -14.63 37.15 22.40
C ASP A 242 -14.99 38.22 23.45
N ASN A 243 -16.12 38.91 23.23
CA ASN A 243 -16.68 39.92 24.10
C ASN A 243 -18.16 40.16 23.77
N SER A 244 -18.93 40.58 24.78
CA SER A 244 -20.29 41.15 24.67
C SER A 244 -20.48 42.27 23.63
N ALA A 245 -19.40 42.82 23.05
CA ALA A 245 -19.45 43.88 22.04
C ALA A 245 -19.57 43.36 20.59
N HIS A 246 -19.32 42.07 20.33
CA HIS A 246 -19.39 41.48 18.99
C HIS A 246 -20.45 40.37 18.95
N ALA A 247 -21.72 40.77 18.87
CA ALA A 247 -22.80 39.83 18.58
C ALA A 247 -22.93 39.63 17.06
N HIS A 248 -22.71 38.40 16.58
CA HIS A 248 -23.20 37.99 15.27
C HIS A 248 -24.68 37.66 15.42
N GLN A 249 -25.55 38.55 14.96
CA GLN A 249 -26.96 38.21 14.78
C GLN A 249 -27.06 37.36 13.52
N SER A 250 -27.41 36.08 13.66
CA SER A 250 -28.04 35.38 12.55
C SER A 250 -29.39 36.04 12.35
N GLU A 251 -29.55 36.81 11.27
CA GLU A 251 -30.89 37.24 10.85
C GLU A 251 -31.68 35.98 10.50
N GLU A 252 -32.57 35.58 11.41
CA GLU A 252 -33.68 34.68 11.10
C GLU A 252 -34.43 35.26 9.89
N PRO A 253 -34.73 34.48 8.83
CA PRO A 253 -35.55 34.99 7.74
C PRO A 253 -36.93 35.32 8.31
N THR A 254 -37.27 36.61 8.35
CA THR A 254 -38.56 37.08 8.84
C THR A 254 -39.66 36.60 7.90
N ALA A 255 -40.48 35.68 8.38
CA ALA A 255 -41.79 35.39 7.79
C ALA A 255 -42.66 36.65 7.94
N GLY A 256 -42.91 37.36 6.84
CA GLY A 256 -43.60 38.64 6.87
C GLY A 256 -43.94 39.23 5.50
N GLU A 257 -44.48 38.43 4.58
CA GLU A 257 -45.34 38.95 3.52
C GLU A 257 -46.62 39.52 4.17
N ALA A 258 -46.71 40.84 4.32
CA ALA A 258 -47.99 41.54 4.42
C ALA A 258 -47.83 43.03 4.09
N GLY A 259 -48.27 43.39 2.88
CA GLY A 259 -49.01 44.63 2.66
C GLY A 259 -48.24 45.91 2.34
N LEU A 260 -47.89 46.09 1.06
CA LEU A 260 -47.81 47.42 0.45
C LEU A 260 -48.44 47.40 -0.95
N PHE A 261 -49.78 47.33 -0.99
CA PHE A 261 -50.55 47.77 -2.16
C PHE A 261 -51.10 49.18 -1.90
N SER A 262 -50.33 50.16 -2.40
CA SER A 262 -50.77 51.45 -2.97
C SER A 262 -52.23 51.88 -2.72
N GLU A 263 -52.42 52.82 -1.78
CA GLU A 263 -53.60 53.68 -1.75
C GLU A 263 -53.56 54.66 -2.93
N TYR A 264 -54.58 54.62 -3.79
CA TYR A 264 -54.88 55.65 -4.79
C TYR A 264 -55.51 56.87 -4.11
N PRO A 265 -55.04 58.11 -4.35
CA PRO A 265 -55.79 59.29 -3.93
C PRO A 265 -56.95 59.57 -4.91
N SER A 266 -58.17 59.58 -4.37
CA SER A 266 -59.36 60.10 -5.05
C SER A 266 -59.22 61.61 -5.25
N SER A 267 -59.18 62.06 -6.50
CA SER A 267 -59.50 63.45 -6.85
C SER A 267 -60.79 63.47 -7.67
N ASN A 268 -61.84 63.99 -7.04
CA ASN A 268 -63.02 64.48 -7.73
C ASN A 268 -62.79 65.95 -8.04
N LYS A 269 -62.90 66.35 -9.31
CA LYS A 269 -63.51 67.61 -9.73
C LYS A 269 -63.70 67.68 -11.26
N ASP A 270 -64.92 68.09 -11.60
CA ASP A 270 -65.38 68.75 -12.84
C ASP A 270 -65.83 67.86 -14.01
N GLY A 271 -67.16 67.83 -14.22
CA GLY A 271 -67.85 67.27 -15.39
C GLY A 271 -69.19 66.63 -15.06
#